data_AF-A0AAE0CK01-F1
#
_entry.id   AF-A0AAE0CK01-F1
#
_cell.length_a   1.000
_cell.length_b   1.000
_cell.length_c   1.000
_cell.angle_alpha   90.00
_cell.angle_beta   90.00
_cell.angle_gamma   90.00
#
_symmetry.space_group_name_H-M   'P 1'
#
loop_
_entity.id
_entity.type
_entity.pdbx_description
1 polymer ?
#
loop_
_entity_poly.entity_id
_entity_poly.type
_entity_poly.pdbx_seq_one_letter_code
_entity_poly.pdbx_strand_id
1 'polypeptide(L)'
;MLSTMRGFCFLFCVVIISLFFDRIFASSFHVDDDHQQTNNTTHFALSVFGDSLYDPGNNNFLNISNGYKANFPPFGETFFGFLTRRFSDGRLIPYFVSMHANLPLWKPYLAPGQHEFINGANFASAAANVLPENNPLTLNLDIQQSLFKGVTLLQWEGYLSG
;
A
#
# COMPACT_ATOMS: atom_id res chain seq x y z
N MET A 1 -65.88 15.15 -20.41
CA MET A 1 -65.09 14.34 -19.45
C MET A 1 -63.69 13.98 -19.99
N LEU A 2 -63.53 13.68 -21.29
CA LEU A 2 -62.22 13.30 -21.88
C LEU A 2 -61.24 14.46 -22.14
N SER A 3 -61.72 15.70 -22.27
CA SER A 3 -60.87 16.89 -22.49
C SER A 3 -60.17 17.37 -21.20
N THR A 4 -60.87 17.33 -20.07
CA THR A 4 -60.34 17.72 -18.76
C THR A 4 -59.20 16.80 -18.30
N MET A 5 -59.31 15.49 -18.57
CA MET A 5 -58.28 14.49 -18.21
C MET A 5 -56.97 14.63 -19.01
N ARG A 6 -57.01 15.21 -20.23
CA ARG A 6 -55.80 15.46 -21.04
C ARG A 6 -55.03 16.69 -20.54
N GLY A 7 -55.73 17.71 -20.04
CA GLY A 7 -55.11 18.88 -19.43
C GLY A 7 -54.37 18.58 -18.13
N PHE A 8 -54.97 17.72 -17.27
CA PHE A 8 -54.32 17.29 -16.02
C PHE A 8 -53.05 16.47 -16.26
N CYS A 9 -53.04 15.59 -17.26
CA CYS A 9 -51.86 14.79 -17.58
C CYS A 9 -50.71 15.67 -18.11
N PHE A 10 -51.03 16.68 -18.93
CA PHE A 10 -50.02 17.61 -19.45
C PHE A 10 -49.44 18.52 -18.36
N LEU A 11 -50.29 19.04 -17.46
CA LEU A 11 -49.84 19.87 -16.35
C LEU A 11 -48.93 19.07 -15.39
N PHE A 12 -49.26 17.79 -15.15
CA PHE A 12 -48.47 16.90 -14.29
C PHE A 12 -47.11 16.58 -14.93
N CYS A 13 -47.06 16.33 -16.24
CA CYS A 13 -45.80 16.14 -16.96
C CYS A 13 -44.91 17.39 -16.95
N VAL A 14 -45.49 18.58 -17.12
CA VAL A 14 -44.74 19.84 -17.06
C VAL A 14 -44.19 20.09 -15.66
N VAL A 15 -44.98 19.88 -14.60
CA VAL A 15 -44.52 20.02 -13.21
C VAL A 15 -43.38 19.04 -12.90
N ILE A 16 -43.49 17.78 -13.33
CA ILE A 16 -42.40 16.81 -13.12
C ILE A 16 -41.14 17.24 -13.87
N ILE A 17 -41.25 17.65 -15.14
CA ILE A 17 -40.09 18.11 -15.91
C ILE A 17 -39.44 19.34 -15.26
N SER A 18 -40.23 20.32 -14.78
CA SER A 18 -39.72 21.49 -14.06
C SER A 18 -38.99 21.10 -12.77
N LEU A 19 -39.55 20.18 -11.98
CA LEU A 19 -38.92 19.68 -10.74
C LEU A 19 -37.61 18.91 -11.02
N PHE A 20 -37.47 18.28 -12.19
CA PHE A 20 -36.23 17.63 -12.62
C PHE A 20 -35.20 18.63 -13.20
N PHE A 21 -35.64 19.67 -13.91
CA PHE A 21 -34.76 20.72 -14.43
C PHE A 21 -34.12 21.56 -13.31
N ASP A 22 -34.88 21.91 -12.27
CA ASP A 22 -34.35 22.63 -11.10
C ASP A 22 -33.28 21.81 -10.36
N ARG A 23 -33.46 20.48 -10.29
CA ARG A 23 -32.48 19.56 -9.68
C ARG A 23 -31.18 19.45 -10.49
N ILE A 24 -31.27 19.49 -11.82
CA ILE A 24 -30.10 19.40 -12.72
C ILE A 24 -29.28 20.71 -12.71
N PHE A 25 -29.94 21.86 -12.64
CA PHE A 25 -29.24 23.15 -12.61
C PHE A 25 -28.66 23.45 -11.21
N ALA A 26 -29.36 23.07 -10.13
CA ALA A 26 -28.85 23.20 -8.76
C ALA A 26 -27.63 22.31 -8.46
N SER A 27 -27.40 21.25 -9.24
CA SER A 27 -26.22 20.38 -9.10
C SER A 27 -25.01 20.82 -9.94
N SER A 28 -25.14 21.90 -10.74
CA SER A 28 -24.06 22.41 -11.60
C SER A 28 -23.49 23.77 -11.16
N PHE A 29 -23.92 24.34 -10.04
CA PHE A 29 -23.31 25.57 -9.50
C PHE A 29 -23.25 25.54 -7.97
N HIS A 30 -22.32 24.74 -7.46
CA HIS A 30 -21.76 24.96 -6.13
C HIS A 30 -20.32 25.41 -6.33
N VAL A 31 -20.16 26.71 -6.57
CA VAL A 31 -18.92 27.42 -6.25
C VAL A 31 -18.92 27.51 -4.73
N ASP A 32 -18.29 26.53 -4.08
CA ASP A 32 -17.97 26.65 -2.67
C ASP A 32 -16.67 27.45 -2.56
N ASP A 33 -16.78 28.49 -1.75
CA ASP A 33 -15.74 29.44 -1.36
C ASP A 33 -14.43 28.74 -0.99
N ASP A 34 -13.32 29.38 -1.36
CA ASP A 34 -11.95 29.01 -1.03
C ASP A 34 -11.69 29.17 0.47
N HIS A 35 -12.22 28.24 1.26
CA HIS A 35 -11.51 27.80 2.45
C HIS A 35 -10.56 26.71 2.00
N GLN A 36 -9.28 27.04 1.83
CA GLN A 36 -8.18 26.08 1.93
C GLN A 36 -8.23 25.42 3.31
N GLN A 37 -9.17 24.52 3.51
CA GLN A 37 -9.04 23.46 4.49
C GLN A 37 -7.96 22.58 3.92
N THR A 38 -6.72 22.85 4.35
CA THR A 38 -5.65 21.87 4.27
C THR A 38 -6.18 20.64 5.01
N ASN A 39 -6.74 19.70 4.25
CA ASN A 39 -6.83 18.33 4.72
C ASN A 39 -5.36 17.94 4.91
N ASN A 40 -4.82 18.19 6.10
CA ASN A 40 -3.53 17.68 6.52
C ASN A 40 -3.68 16.16 6.58
N THR A 41 -3.67 15.51 5.41
CA THR A 41 -3.62 14.07 5.28
C THR A 41 -2.28 13.67 5.85
N THR A 42 -2.30 13.16 7.07
CA THR A 42 -1.09 12.67 7.73
C THR A 42 -0.59 11.50 6.89
N HIS A 43 0.56 11.68 6.25
CA HIS A 43 1.17 10.63 5.44
C HIS A 43 1.83 9.61 6.37
N PHE A 44 1.42 8.35 6.27
CA PHE A 44 2.00 7.26 7.06
C PHE A 44 3.03 6.50 6.22
N ALA A 45 4.13 6.10 6.86
CA ALA A 45 5.11 5.20 6.27
C ALA A 45 5.41 4.07 7.26
N LEU A 46 5.59 2.86 6.76
CA LEU A 46 5.95 1.70 7.59
C LEU A 46 7.30 1.14 7.15
N SER A 47 8.27 1.21 8.05
CA SER A 47 9.58 0.60 7.87
C SER A 47 9.70 -0.64 8.76
N VAL A 48 10.05 -1.78 8.16
CA VAL A 48 10.03 -3.07 8.83
C VAL A 48 11.43 -3.65 8.90
N PHE A 49 11.79 -4.13 10.09
CA PHE A 49 13.06 -4.76 10.40
C PHE A 49 12.78 -6.10 11.08
N GLY A 50 13.74 -7.03 11.01
CA GLY A 50 13.66 -8.29 11.73
C GLY A 50 14.10 -9.48 10.89
N ASP A 51 13.54 -10.63 11.23
CA ASP A 51 13.94 -11.93 10.73
C ASP A 51 12.90 -12.55 9.76
N SER A 52 12.85 -13.88 9.72
CA SER A 52 11.95 -14.66 8.85
C SER A 52 10.47 -14.38 9.10
N LEU A 53 10.08 -13.95 10.30
CA LEU A 53 8.68 -13.63 10.62
C LEU A 53 8.16 -12.40 9.86
N TYR A 54 9.08 -11.55 9.42
CA TYR A 54 8.79 -10.28 8.75
C TYR A 54 9.35 -10.22 7.32
N ASP A 55 10.25 -11.14 6.94
CA ASP A 55 10.94 -11.16 5.65
C ASP A 55 9.98 -11.33 4.46
N PRO A 56 9.83 -10.31 3.58
CA PRO A 56 8.94 -10.38 2.42
C PRO A 56 9.48 -11.25 1.29
N GLY A 57 10.71 -11.79 1.44
CA GLY A 57 11.45 -12.59 0.47
C GLY A 57 12.80 -11.99 0.07
N ASN A 58 13.36 -11.06 0.86
CA ASN A 58 14.66 -10.41 0.61
C ASN A 58 15.79 -11.44 0.42
N ASN A 59 15.76 -12.53 1.18
CA ASN A 59 16.77 -13.59 1.10
C ASN A 59 16.89 -14.24 -0.30
N ASN A 60 15.88 -14.10 -1.16
CA ASN A 60 15.93 -14.63 -2.52
C ASN A 60 16.91 -13.89 -3.42
N PHE A 61 17.26 -12.67 -3.06
CA PHE A 61 18.16 -11.80 -3.80
C PHE A 61 19.58 -11.78 -3.20
N LEU A 62 19.82 -12.59 -2.16
CA LEU A 62 21.14 -12.79 -1.57
C LEU A 62 21.82 -14.03 -2.16
N ASN A 63 23.13 -13.95 -2.31
CA ASN A 63 23.98 -15.08 -2.71
C ASN A 63 24.29 -15.98 -1.50
N ILE A 64 23.26 -16.66 -1.01
CA ILE A 64 23.30 -17.52 0.19
C ILE A 64 22.67 -18.89 -0.08
N SER A 65 22.93 -19.84 0.80
CA SER A 65 22.42 -21.21 0.68
C SER A 65 20.88 -21.28 0.70
N ASN A 66 20.32 -22.31 0.07
CA ASN A 66 18.87 -22.51 -0.02
C ASN A 66 18.18 -22.69 1.35
N GLY A 67 18.91 -23.07 2.40
CA GLY A 67 18.37 -23.17 3.76
C GLY A 67 17.86 -21.84 4.32
N TYR A 68 18.30 -20.72 3.75
CA TYR A 68 17.84 -19.37 4.12
C TYR A 68 16.72 -18.84 3.23
N LYS A 69 16.20 -19.64 2.30
CA LYS A 69 15.18 -19.24 1.31
C LYS A 69 13.95 -20.12 1.43
N ALA A 70 12.78 -19.53 1.60
CA ALA A 70 11.50 -20.25 1.67
C ALA A 70 10.95 -20.67 0.29
N ASN A 71 11.80 -21.26 -0.56
CA ASN A 71 11.47 -21.69 -1.91
C ASN A 71 11.04 -23.17 -1.98
N PHE A 72 10.28 -23.62 -0.98
CA PHE A 72 9.82 -25.00 -0.88
C PHE A 72 8.53 -25.10 -0.05
N PRO A 73 7.72 -26.17 -0.21
CA PRO A 73 6.54 -26.40 0.62
C PRO A 73 6.90 -26.48 2.12
N PRO A 74 6.05 -25.98 3.03
CA PRO A 74 4.66 -25.55 2.79
C PRO A 74 4.53 -24.05 2.48
N PHE A 75 5.60 -23.33 2.13
CA PHE A 75 5.58 -21.86 2.15
C PHE A 75 4.79 -21.21 0.99
N GLY A 76 3.54 -20.86 1.26
CA GLY A 76 2.63 -20.13 0.37
C GLY A 76 1.61 -21.03 -0.33
N GLU A 77 1.61 -22.32 -0.01
CA GLU A 77 0.74 -23.34 -0.57
C GLU A 77 -0.74 -23.10 -0.21
N THR A 78 -1.06 -22.92 1.07
CA THR A 78 -2.44 -22.81 1.56
C THR A 78 -3.09 -21.49 1.17
N PHE A 79 -2.43 -20.34 1.38
CA PHE A 79 -3.06 -19.03 1.15
C PHE A 79 -2.91 -18.50 -0.27
N PHE A 80 -1.72 -18.67 -0.87
CA PHE A 80 -1.41 -18.09 -2.17
C PHE A 80 -1.48 -19.09 -3.33
N GLY A 81 -1.36 -20.39 -3.04
CA GLY A 81 -1.32 -21.45 -4.06
C GLY A 81 0.00 -21.53 -4.84
N PHE A 82 1.06 -20.83 -4.39
CA PHE A 82 2.39 -20.88 -4.97
C PHE A 82 3.47 -20.50 -3.96
N LEU A 83 4.72 -20.87 -4.25
CA LEU A 83 5.86 -20.58 -3.40
C LEU A 83 6.12 -19.07 -3.34
N THR A 84 5.66 -18.42 -2.26
CA THR A 84 5.79 -16.96 -2.09
C THR A 84 7.20 -16.51 -1.74
N ARG A 85 8.07 -17.46 -1.41
CA ARG A 85 9.44 -17.24 -0.97
C ARG A 85 9.56 -16.52 0.38
N ARG A 86 8.50 -16.60 1.20
CA ARG A 86 8.38 -16.07 2.56
C ARG A 86 8.24 -17.22 3.53
N PHE A 87 8.75 -17.12 4.75
CA PHE A 87 8.64 -18.18 5.77
C PHE A 87 7.24 -18.22 6.42
N SER A 88 6.20 -18.25 5.60
CA SER A 88 4.81 -18.37 6.01
C SER A 88 4.01 -19.04 4.90
N ASP A 89 3.02 -19.83 5.30
CA ASP A 89 2.00 -20.38 4.41
C ASP A 89 0.84 -19.40 4.15
N GLY A 90 0.92 -18.22 4.77
CA GLY A 90 -0.05 -17.14 4.68
C GLY A 90 0.60 -15.77 4.59
N ARG A 91 -0.18 -14.73 4.90
CA ARG A 91 0.33 -13.35 4.98
C ARG A 91 1.27 -13.19 6.17
N LEU A 92 2.26 -12.32 6.04
CA LEU A 92 3.18 -11.94 7.12
C LEU A 92 2.55 -10.88 8.02
N ILE A 93 3.03 -10.76 9.26
CA ILE A 93 2.57 -9.74 10.23
C ILE A 93 2.56 -8.31 9.64
N PRO A 94 3.60 -7.85 8.92
CA PRO A 94 3.64 -6.49 8.35
C PRO A 94 2.53 -6.21 7.35
N TYR A 95 2.02 -7.25 6.69
CA TYR A 95 0.89 -7.12 5.76
C TYR A 95 -0.36 -6.64 6.49
N PHE A 96 -0.65 -7.20 7.67
CA PHE A 96 -1.81 -6.79 8.43
C PHE A 96 -1.67 -5.33 8.88
N VAL A 97 -0.50 -4.93 9.37
CA VAL A 97 -0.23 -3.53 9.74
C VAL A 97 -0.41 -2.59 8.54
N SER A 98 0.15 -2.94 7.37
CA SER A 98 0.05 -2.13 6.15
C SER A 98 -1.40 -1.98 5.69
N MET A 99 -2.21 -3.04 5.75
CA MET A 99 -3.63 -2.98 5.42
C MET A 99 -4.40 -2.01 6.32
N HIS A 100 -4.17 -2.07 7.64
CA HIS A 100 -4.85 -1.18 8.57
C HIS A 100 -4.41 0.29 8.41
N ALA A 101 -3.17 0.51 7.96
CA ALA A 101 -2.63 1.84 7.67
C ALA A 101 -2.90 2.33 6.23
N ASN A 102 -3.66 1.59 5.41
CA ASN A 102 -3.90 1.89 4.00
C ASN A 102 -2.61 2.07 3.17
N LEU A 103 -1.55 1.32 3.49
CA LEU A 103 -0.27 1.35 2.77
C LEU A 103 -0.22 0.23 1.72
N PRO A 104 0.43 0.47 0.55
CA PRO A 104 0.61 -0.57 -0.45
C PRO A 104 1.52 -1.68 0.06
N LEU A 105 1.41 -2.85 -0.57
CA LEU A 105 2.24 -3.99 -0.26
C LEU A 105 3.62 -3.83 -0.88
N TRP A 106 4.66 -3.85 -0.04
CA TRP A 106 6.03 -3.71 -0.53
C TRP A 106 6.49 -4.97 -1.27
N LYS A 107 7.15 -4.75 -2.40
CA LYS A 107 8.08 -5.74 -2.95
C LYS A 107 9.23 -5.94 -1.94
N PRO A 108 9.92 -7.10 -1.94
CA PRO A 108 11.16 -7.23 -1.20
C PRO A 108 12.10 -6.08 -1.55
N TYR A 109 12.69 -5.43 -0.55
CA TYR A 109 13.62 -4.32 -0.72
C TYR A 109 14.74 -4.65 -1.72
N LEU A 110 15.28 -5.87 -1.66
CA LEU A 110 16.36 -6.32 -2.55
C LEU A 110 15.90 -6.78 -3.94
N ALA A 111 14.60 -6.76 -4.23
CA ALA A 111 14.12 -7.14 -5.55
C ALA A 111 14.62 -6.14 -6.61
N PRO A 112 14.99 -6.58 -7.83
CA PRO A 112 15.38 -5.66 -8.89
C PRO A 112 14.18 -4.84 -9.39
N GLY A 113 14.46 -3.65 -9.91
CA GLY A 113 13.48 -2.75 -10.51
C GLY A 113 13.33 -1.43 -9.75
N GLN A 114 12.37 -0.63 -10.18
CA GLN A 114 12.05 0.63 -9.52
C GLN A 114 11.29 0.38 -8.21
N HIS A 115 11.69 1.11 -7.17
CA HIS A 115 11.06 1.12 -5.87
C HIS A 115 10.66 2.55 -5.51
N GLU A 116 9.45 2.71 -4.99
CA GLU A 116 9.01 3.95 -4.37
C GLU A 116 8.94 3.74 -2.87
N PHE A 117 9.75 4.50 -2.14
CA PHE A 117 9.87 4.34 -0.69
C PHE A 117 9.00 5.31 0.11
N ILE A 118 8.17 6.11 -0.56
CA ILE A 118 7.29 7.09 0.08
C ILE A 118 6.44 6.45 1.19
N ASN A 119 6.00 5.20 1.02
CA ASN A 119 5.18 4.46 1.99
C ASN A 119 6.01 3.60 2.98
N GLY A 120 7.33 3.77 3.00
CA GLY A 120 8.27 2.92 3.74
C GLY A 120 8.73 1.69 2.95
N ALA A 121 9.43 0.78 3.63
CA ALA A 121 10.02 -0.42 3.03
C ALA A 121 10.23 -1.53 4.06
N ASN A 122 10.38 -2.77 3.59
CA ASN A 122 10.64 -3.92 4.46
C ASN A 122 12.04 -4.49 4.23
N PHE A 123 12.91 -4.30 5.23
CA PHE A 123 14.32 -4.67 5.25
C PHE A 123 14.58 -6.00 5.96
N ALA A 124 13.55 -6.64 6.52
CA ALA A 124 13.69 -7.89 7.25
C ALA A 124 14.28 -8.99 6.36
N SER A 125 15.05 -9.90 6.97
CA SER A 125 15.79 -10.96 6.27
C SER A 125 15.77 -12.23 7.10
N ALA A 126 15.39 -13.35 6.50
CA ALA A 126 15.34 -14.60 7.25
C ALA A 126 16.68 -14.97 7.87
N ALA A 127 16.64 -15.45 9.12
CA ALA A 127 17.79 -15.73 9.97
C ALA A 127 18.71 -14.52 10.27
N ALA A 128 18.20 -13.29 10.08
CA ALA A 128 18.84 -12.08 10.57
C ALA A 128 19.02 -12.14 12.08
N ASN A 129 20.19 -11.73 12.53
CA ASN A 129 20.52 -11.57 13.94
C ASN A 129 20.76 -10.09 14.24
N VAL A 130 20.71 -9.73 15.52
CA VAL A 130 21.11 -8.39 15.98
C VAL A 130 22.60 -8.18 15.70
N LEU A 131 23.42 -9.17 16.04
CA LEU A 131 24.86 -9.14 15.88
C LEU A 131 25.29 -9.86 14.59
N PRO A 132 26.20 -9.26 13.79
CA PRO A 132 26.63 -9.84 12.51
C PRO A 132 27.38 -11.15 12.66
N GLU A 133 28.08 -11.38 13.78
CA GLU A 133 28.93 -12.57 14.00
C GLU A 133 28.13 -13.87 14.03
N ASN A 134 26.85 -13.80 14.42
CA ASN A 134 25.99 -14.97 14.57
C ASN A 134 25.51 -15.53 13.23
N ASN A 135 25.36 -14.67 12.22
CA ASN A 135 25.00 -15.08 10.86
C ASN A 135 25.36 -13.98 9.83
N PRO A 136 26.63 -13.90 9.41
CA PRO A 136 27.13 -12.80 8.58
C PRO A 136 26.63 -12.83 7.14
N LEU A 137 25.95 -13.91 6.73
CA LEU A 137 25.45 -14.10 5.37
C LEU A 137 24.10 -13.39 5.12
N THR A 138 23.39 -13.02 6.19
CA THR A 138 22.04 -12.43 6.13
C THR A 138 22.07 -10.93 6.41
N LEU A 139 20.96 -10.22 6.19
CA LEU A 139 20.87 -8.81 6.57
C LEU A 139 20.70 -8.73 8.09
N ASN A 140 21.80 -8.74 8.84
CA ASN A 140 21.76 -8.47 10.29
C ASN A 140 21.20 -7.06 10.56
N LEU A 141 20.86 -6.77 11.82
CA LEU A 141 20.18 -5.52 12.18
C LEU A 141 20.97 -4.26 11.76
N ASP A 142 22.29 -4.26 11.87
CA ASP A 142 23.12 -3.13 11.44
C ASP A 142 23.00 -2.88 9.93
N ILE A 143 23.04 -3.94 9.11
CA ILE A 143 22.80 -3.84 7.66
C ILE A 143 21.39 -3.31 7.40
N GLN A 144 20.36 -3.85 8.06
CA GLN A 144 18.98 -3.38 7.84
C GLN A 144 18.81 -1.89 8.19
N GLN A 145 19.45 -1.42 9.26
CA GLN A 145 19.48 0.01 9.62
C GLN A 145 20.21 0.85 8.58
N SER A 146 21.32 0.35 8.02
CA SER A 146 22.05 1.01 6.95
C SER A 146 21.20 1.17 5.69
N LEU A 147 20.46 0.11 5.30
CA LEU A 147 19.52 0.17 4.18
C LEU A 147 18.40 1.19 4.41
N PHE A 148 17.84 1.22 5.62
CA PHE A 148 16.84 2.23 5.99
C PHE A 148 17.40 3.66 5.90
N LYS A 149 18.61 3.91 6.41
CA LYS A 149 19.27 5.21 6.27
C LYS A 149 19.42 5.59 4.80
N GLY A 150 19.83 4.66 3.94
CA GLY A 150 19.91 4.87 2.50
C GLY A 150 18.58 5.32 1.88
N VAL A 151 17.48 4.66 2.24
CA VAL A 151 16.13 5.05 1.81
C VAL A 151 15.78 6.46 2.28
N THR A 152 16.04 6.80 3.54
CA THR A 152 15.72 8.13 4.07
C THR A 152 16.53 9.23 3.39
N LEU A 153 17.78 8.96 3.01
CA LEU A 153 18.62 9.90 2.27
C LEU A 153 18.08 10.13 0.86
N LEU A 154 17.70 9.07 0.13
CA LEU A 154 17.09 9.22 -1.19
C LEU A 154 15.80 10.04 -1.16
N GLN A 155 14.97 9.86 -0.12
CA GLN A 155 13.76 10.66 0.06
C GLN A 155 14.08 12.12 0.36
N TRP A 156 15.09 12.36 1.20
CA TRP A 156 15.56 13.70 1.54
C TRP A 156 16.14 14.44 0.33
N GLU A 157 16.99 13.78 -0.46
CA GLU A 157 17.54 14.33 -1.71
C GLU A 157 16.44 14.61 -2.73
N GLY A 158 15.47 13.68 -2.86
CA GLY A 158 14.29 13.87 -3.70
C GLY A 158 13.50 15.12 -3.32
N TYR A 159 13.29 15.34 -2.02
CA TYR A 159 12.61 16.53 -1.50
C TYR A 159 13.37 17.84 -1.78
N LEU A 160 14.71 17.83 -1.72
CA LEU A 160 15.51 19.02 -2.02
C LEU A 160 15.58 19.35 -3.52
N SER A 161 15.29 18.39 -4.38
CA SER A 161 15.42 18.51 -5.84
C SER A 161 14.14 18.91 -6.58
N GLY A 162 13.00 18.91 -5.91
CA GLY A 162 11.67 19.28 -6.44
C GLY A 162 11.21 20.65 -5.98
#